data_AF-A0A7W4Z256-F1
#
_entry.id   AF-A0A7W4Z256-F1
#
_cell.length_a   1.000
_cell.length_b   1.000
_cell.length_c   1.000
_cell.angle_alpha   90.00
_cell.angle_beta   90.00
_cell.angle_gamma   90.00
#
_symmetry.space_group_name_H-M   'P 1'
#
loop_
_entity.id
_entity.type
_entity.pdbx_description
1 polymer ?
#
loop_
_entity_poly.entity_id
_entity_poly.type
_entity_poly.pdbx_seq_one_letter_code
_entity_poly.pdbx_strand_id
1 'polypeptide(L)'
;MTAVSENPIETSEWQRRIEGEWHGRPGLFDAQGNHVGFERVDRASVVEDGVARYWMNTQLDASGPLRNRFELGAQFDFGIVDSDENRVYCGPDFYGTGQPYGLFVDAHYYSPGWQADLRTWNQVLADGETQVYSSVLHDGWAVCAVFNGVYKRTFDADTNPETRRLVDEWIALETRRGSVPQVLPTKEKGAWTGSLFVNAADQSSLGEVQVTIEHEPLSLRRARQQVTWAGALDRSYGFERVRDGARTQYEGPEAFGNATSYGRALFTSQHLVGPDARGVEKIRGREVLIDPDSRELAVVWQLFRGDTTTHFVHGLLTWEAR
;
A
#
# COMPACT_ATOMS: atom_id res chain seq x y z
N MET A 1 40.82 -13.67 -26.17
CA MET A 1 39.65 -13.91 -25.31
C MET A 1 39.89 -13.15 -24.03
N THR A 2 39.35 -11.93 -23.97
CA THR A 2 39.45 -11.06 -22.81
C THR A 2 38.42 -11.53 -21.79
N ALA A 3 38.86 -11.90 -20.59
CA ALA A 3 37.98 -12.24 -19.49
C ALA A 3 37.08 -11.03 -19.18
N VAL A 4 35.77 -11.21 -19.34
CA VAL A 4 34.79 -10.27 -18.80
C VAL A 4 34.91 -10.41 -17.28
N SER A 5 35.33 -9.34 -16.61
CA SER A 5 35.31 -9.28 -15.16
C SER A 5 33.85 -9.33 -14.71
N GLU A 6 33.45 -10.43 -14.07
CA GLU A 6 32.21 -10.51 -13.31
C GLU A 6 32.33 -9.58 -12.10
N ASN A 7 32.00 -8.29 -12.31
CA ASN A 7 31.64 -7.45 -11.18
C ASN A 7 30.27 -7.93 -10.68
N PRO A 8 30.13 -8.34 -9.41
CA PRO A 8 28.82 -8.65 -8.87
C PRO A 8 27.95 -7.41 -9.00
N ILE A 9 26.74 -7.58 -9.51
CA ILE A 9 25.78 -6.48 -9.59
C ILE A 9 25.41 -6.09 -8.18
N GLU A 10 25.78 -4.88 -7.82
CA GLU A 10 25.33 -4.26 -6.59
C GLU A 10 23.84 -3.96 -6.75
N THR A 11 23.00 -4.82 -6.15
CA THR A 11 21.56 -4.63 -6.12
C THR A 11 21.21 -3.50 -5.14
N SER A 12 20.11 -2.78 -5.37
CA SER A 12 19.64 -1.77 -4.42
C SER A 12 19.27 -2.39 -3.07
N GLU A 13 19.22 -1.58 -2.01
CA GLU A 13 18.73 -2.04 -0.71
C GLU A 13 17.29 -2.55 -0.78
N TRP A 14 16.47 -1.88 -1.59
CA TRP A 14 15.08 -2.28 -1.82
C TRP A 14 15.01 -3.66 -2.47
N GLN A 15 15.81 -3.91 -3.51
CA GLN A 15 15.87 -5.18 -4.21
C GLN A 15 16.24 -6.34 -3.28
N ARG A 16 17.23 -6.15 -2.41
CA ARG A 16 17.58 -7.13 -1.37
C ARG A 16 16.45 -7.37 -0.38
N ARG A 17 15.75 -6.30 0.02
CA ARG A 17 14.67 -6.37 1.02
C ARG A 17 13.48 -7.19 0.52
N ILE A 18 13.17 -7.12 -0.77
CA ILE A 18 12.04 -7.83 -1.38
C ILE A 18 12.41 -9.21 -1.92
N GLU A 19 13.66 -9.66 -1.76
CA GLU A 19 14.08 -11.02 -2.13
C GLU A 19 13.19 -12.05 -1.42
N GLY A 20 12.85 -13.12 -2.13
CA GLY A 20 11.90 -14.15 -1.72
C GLY A 20 10.65 -14.17 -2.61
N GLU A 21 9.85 -15.21 -2.44
CA GLU A 21 8.55 -15.34 -3.09
C GLU A 21 7.46 -14.73 -2.23
N TRP A 22 6.59 -13.92 -2.83
CA TRP A 22 5.50 -13.24 -2.17
C TRP A 22 4.18 -13.81 -2.64
N HIS A 23 3.40 -14.32 -1.68
CA HIS A 23 2.10 -14.95 -1.93
C HIS A 23 0.98 -14.05 -1.43
N GLY A 24 0.01 -13.77 -2.29
CA GLY A 24 -1.09 -12.86 -1.96
C GLY A 24 -2.40 -13.24 -2.63
N ARG A 25 -3.48 -12.74 -2.02
CA ARG A 25 -4.84 -12.84 -2.55
C ARG A 25 -5.48 -11.45 -2.63
N PRO A 26 -4.91 -10.50 -3.39
CA PRO A 26 -5.48 -9.17 -3.50
C PRO A 26 -6.94 -9.20 -3.97
N GLY A 27 -7.78 -8.39 -3.32
CA GLY A 27 -9.13 -8.12 -3.79
C GLY A 27 -9.11 -7.16 -4.97
N LEU A 28 -10.00 -7.40 -5.93
CA LEU A 28 -10.29 -6.55 -7.07
C LEU A 28 -11.57 -5.76 -6.80
N PHE A 29 -11.48 -4.44 -6.96
CA PHE A 29 -12.59 -3.53 -6.74
C PHE A 29 -12.84 -2.64 -7.96
N ASP A 30 -14.11 -2.30 -8.19
CA ASP A 30 -14.48 -1.28 -9.16
C ASP A 30 -14.17 0.14 -8.67
N ALA A 31 -14.33 1.13 -9.54
CA ALA A 31 -14.06 2.53 -9.23
C ALA A 31 -14.87 3.10 -8.05
N GLN A 32 -16.01 2.48 -7.70
CA GLN A 32 -16.89 2.90 -6.62
C GLN A 32 -16.57 2.21 -5.28
N GLY A 33 -15.60 1.30 -5.25
CA GLY A 33 -15.21 0.57 -4.05
C GLY A 33 -15.94 -0.75 -3.85
N ASN A 34 -16.70 -1.23 -4.84
CA ASN A 34 -17.38 -2.52 -4.74
C ASN A 34 -16.39 -3.63 -5.09
N HIS A 35 -16.37 -4.68 -4.26
CA HIS A 35 -15.57 -5.87 -4.51
C HIS A 35 -16.18 -6.69 -5.65
N VAL A 36 -15.37 -7.08 -6.65
CA VAL A 36 -15.83 -7.84 -7.83
C VAL A 36 -15.10 -9.17 -8.04
N GLY A 37 -14.08 -9.45 -7.22
CA GLY A 37 -13.30 -10.67 -7.30
C GLY A 37 -11.97 -10.55 -6.60
N PHE A 38 -11.12 -11.54 -6.81
CA PHE A 38 -9.77 -11.60 -6.27
C PHE A 38 -8.79 -12.00 -7.37
N GLU A 39 -7.52 -11.69 -7.17
CA GLU A 39 -6.43 -12.26 -7.94
C GLU A 39 -5.58 -13.09 -6.99
N ARG A 40 -5.22 -14.32 -7.38
CA ARG A 40 -4.17 -15.08 -6.69
C ARG A 40 -2.86 -14.68 -7.33
N VAL A 41 -1.89 -14.29 -6.53
CA VAL A 41 -0.59 -13.82 -7.01
C VAL A 41 0.51 -14.51 -6.23
N ASP A 42 1.39 -15.16 -6.97
CA ASP A 42 2.70 -15.60 -6.52
C ASP A 42 3.74 -14.82 -7.34
N ARG A 43 4.68 -14.14 -6.68
CA ARG A 43 5.62 -13.25 -7.38
C ARG A 43 6.98 -13.20 -6.70
N ALA A 44 8.03 -13.04 -7.48
CA ALA A 44 9.36 -12.79 -6.94
C ALA A 44 10.16 -11.84 -7.82
N SER A 45 11.14 -11.21 -7.20
CA SER A 45 12.18 -10.47 -7.89
C SER A 45 13.48 -11.25 -7.77
N VAL A 46 14.06 -11.63 -8.90
CA VAL A 46 15.24 -12.50 -8.98
C VAL A 46 16.36 -11.80 -9.72
N VAL A 47 17.61 -12.17 -9.44
CA VAL A 47 18.78 -11.73 -10.21
C VAL A 47 19.40 -12.96 -10.84
N GLU A 48 19.25 -13.08 -12.16
CA GLU A 48 19.71 -14.22 -12.96
C GLU A 48 20.61 -13.68 -14.08
N ASP A 49 21.77 -14.30 -14.29
CA ASP A 49 22.73 -13.91 -15.34
C ASP A 49 23.10 -12.42 -15.36
N GLY A 50 23.12 -11.79 -14.18
CA GLY A 50 23.38 -10.35 -14.06
C GLY A 50 22.24 -9.46 -14.56
N VAL A 51 20.99 -9.94 -14.53
CA VAL A 51 19.81 -9.14 -14.85
C VAL A 51 18.79 -9.31 -13.74
N ALA A 52 18.31 -8.18 -13.18
CA ALA A 52 17.19 -8.21 -12.27
C ALA A 52 15.89 -8.39 -13.06
N ARG A 53 15.12 -9.42 -12.72
CA ARG A 53 13.86 -9.82 -13.34
C ARG A 53 12.75 -9.85 -12.29
N TYR A 54 11.54 -9.55 -12.71
CA TYR A 54 10.33 -9.74 -11.91
C TYR A 54 9.41 -10.70 -12.64
N TRP A 55 8.94 -11.72 -11.96
CA TRP A 55 7.89 -12.59 -12.47
C TRP A 55 6.68 -12.55 -11.56
N MET A 56 5.50 -12.67 -12.15
CA MET A 56 4.23 -12.80 -11.43
C MET A 56 3.39 -13.88 -12.07
N ASN A 57 3.06 -14.90 -11.27
CA ASN A 57 2.06 -15.88 -11.59
C ASN A 57 0.71 -15.41 -11.05
N THR A 58 -0.19 -15.03 -11.94
CA THR A 58 -1.48 -14.43 -11.59
C THR A 58 -2.63 -15.31 -12.05
N GLN A 59 -3.63 -15.51 -11.19
CA GLN A 59 -4.89 -16.14 -11.57
C GLN A 59 -6.06 -15.28 -11.09
N LEU A 60 -6.83 -14.75 -12.05
CA LEU A 60 -7.98 -13.92 -11.75
C LEU A 60 -9.21 -14.78 -11.43
N ASP A 61 -9.81 -14.53 -10.28
CA ASP A 61 -11.06 -15.11 -9.82
C ASP A 61 -12.06 -13.96 -9.61
N ALA A 62 -12.59 -13.48 -10.72
CA ALA A 62 -13.50 -12.34 -10.75
C ALA A 62 -14.65 -12.60 -11.73
N SER A 63 -15.65 -11.74 -11.66
CA SER A 63 -16.75 -11.76 -12.63
C SER A 63 -17.06 -10.34 -13.12
N GLY A 64 -17.89 -10.24 -14.15
CA GLY A 64 -18.30 -8.96 -14.71
C GLY A 64 -17.25 -8.27 -15.59
N PRO A 65 -17.44 -6.97 -15.88
CA PRO A 65 -16.65 -6.27 -16.91
C PRO A 65 -15.15 -6.23 -16.64
N LEU A 66 -14.73 -6.13 -15.37
CA LEU A 66 -13.31 -6.07 -15.01
C LEU A 66 -12.59 -7.40 -15.26
N ARG A 67 -13.29 -8.54 -15.18
CA ARG A 67 -12.70 -9.84 -15.55
C ARG A 67 -12.28 -9.86 -17.01
N ASN A 68 -13.17 -9.43 -17.91
CA ASN A 68 -12.88 -9.41 -19.35
C ASN A 68 -11.71 -8.48 -19.71
N ARG A 69 -11.46 -7.46 -18.88
CA ARG A 69 -10.37 -6.51 -19.08
C ARG A 69 -9.03 -7.01 -18.55
N PHE A 70 -9.03 -7.66 -17.38
CA PHE A 70 -7.79 -7.96 -16.65
C PHE A 70 -7.37 -9.43 -16.69
N GLU A 71 -8.22 -10.35 -17.13
CA GLU A 71 -7.83 -11.74 -17.37
C GLU A 71 -6.83 -11.79 -18.53
N LEU A 72 -5.63 -12.29 -18.25
CA LEU A 72 -4.57 -12.50 -19.24
C LEU A 72 -4.27 -14.00 -19.37
N GLY A 73 -3.99 -14.44 -20.59
CA GLY A 73 -3.60 -15.83 -20.87
C GLY A 73 -2.11 -16.13 -20.65
N ALA A 74 -1.38 -15.27 -19.94
CA ALA A 74 0.06 -15.35 -19.74
C ALA A 74 0.46 -14.86 -18.33
N GLN A 75 1.60 -15.32 -17.86
CA GLN A 75 2.26 -14.79 -16.66
C GLN A 75 2.99 -13.49 -17.01
N PHE A 76 3.15 -12.61 -16.02
CA PHE A 76 3.98 -11.42 -16.20
C PHE A 76 5.44 -11.75 -15.97
N ASP A 77 6.29 -11.19 -16.83
CA ASP A 77 7.74 -11.34 -16.82
C ASP A 77 8.41 -10.10 -17.43
N PHE A 78 9.09 -9.32 -16.60
CA PHE A 78 9.71 -8.08 -17.04
C PHE A 78 11.04 -7.80 -16.35
N GLY A 79 11.90 -7.07 -17.06
CA GLY A 79 13.18 -6.61 -16.54
C GLY A 79 13.01 -5.47 -15.55
N ILE A 80 13.93 -5.38 -14.61
CA ILE A 80 14.03 -4.27 -13.67
C ILE A 80 15.43 -3.69 -13.77
N VAL A 81 15.51 -2.38 -13.89
CA VAL A 81 16.75 -1.65 -13.59
C VAL A 81 16.54 -0.99 -12.25
N ASP A 82 17.12 -1.56 -11.19
CA ASP A 82 17.00 -1.04 -9.84
C ASP A 82 18.28 -0.31 -9.46
N SER A 83 18.16 1.01 -9.33
CA SER A 83 19.11 1.86 -8.64
C SER A 83 18.45 2.33 -7.36
N ASP A 84 19.19 2.55 -6.27
CA ASP A 84 18.61 3.06 -5.02
C ASP A 84 17.83 4.39 -5.25
N GLU A 85 18.11 5.12 -6.33
CA GLU A 85 17.34 6.29 -6.78
C GLU A 85 16.03 5.92 -7.47
N ASN A 86 16.08 5.04 -8.47
CA ASN A 86 14.92 4.67 -9.30
C ASN A 86 14.86 3.15 -9.55
N ARG A 87 13.65 2.61 -9.44
CA ARG A 87 13.28 1.28 -9.92
C ARG A 87 12.56 1.41 -11.26
N VAL A 88 13.23 1.10 -12.36
CA VAL A 88 12.67 1.20 -13.72
C VAL A 88 12.11 -0.15 -14.13
N TYR A 89 10.86 -0.15 -14.60
CA TYR A 89 10.14 -1.31 -15.11
C TYR A 89 10.33 -1.39 -16.63
N CYS A 90 11.02 -2.44 -17.08
CA CYS A 90 11.56 -2.57 -18.43
C CYS A 90 11.11 -3.90 -19.06
N GLY A 91 9.91 -3.99 -19.62
CA GLY A 91 9.50 -5.21 -20.30
C GLY A 91 8.04 -5.18 -20.73
N PRO A 92 7.61 -6.13 -21.59
CA PRO A 92 6.38 -5.98 -22.38
C PRO A 92 5.13 -5.77 -21.52
N ASP A 93 5.18 -6.18 -20.26
CA ASP A 93 4.06 -6.17 -19.34
C ASP A 93 3.89 -4.86 -18.56
N PHE A 94 4.99 -4.14 -18.30
CA PHE A 94 4.98 -2.91 -17.52
C PHE A 94 6.07 -1.93 -17.96
N TYR A 95 5.67 -0.66 -18.11
CA TYR A 95 6.57 0.45 -18.46
C TYR A 95 6.40 1.60 -17.47
N GLY A 96 7.48 1.99 -16.79
CA GLY A 96 7.46 3.13 -15.88
C GLY A 96 8.53 3.06 -14.82
N THR A 97 8.29 3.75 -13.70
CA THR A 97 9.28 3.94 -12.64
C THR A 97 8.65 3.87 -11.26
N GLY A 98 9.39 3.38 -10.29
CA GLY A 98 9.08 3.53 -8.88
C GLY A 98 10.24 4.09 -8.11
N GLN A 99 9.92 4.67 -6.96
CA GLN A 99 10.90 5.31 -6.11
C GLN A 99 10.80 4.73 -4.68
N PRO A 100 11.89 4.13 -4.17
CA PRO A 100 11.90 3.55 -2.83
C PRO A 100 12.14 4.63 -1.76
N TYR A 101 11.44 4.49 -0.64
CA TYR A 101 11.50 5.33 0.55
C TYR A 101 11.57 4.41 1.77
N GLY A 102 12.77 3.90 2.07
CA GLY A 102 12.96 2.90 3.12
C GLY A 102 12.14 1.63 2.85
N LEU A 103 11.20 1.30 3.73
CA LEU A 103 10.35 0.10 3.61
C LEU A 103 9.15 0.26 2.65
N PHE A 104 9.04 1.38 1.95
CA PHE A 104 7.95 1.69 1.04
C PHE A 104 8.47 1.98 -0.37
N VAL A 105 7.67 1.67 -1.41
CA VAL A 105 7.91 2.12 -2.79
C VAL A 105 6.63 2.72 -3.36
N ASP A 106 6.74 3.92 -3.94
CA ASP A 106 5.69 4.54 -4.77
C ASP A 106 6.05 4.32 -6.24
N ALA A 107 5.27 3.51 -6.94
CA ALA A 107 5.52 3.15 -8.33
C ALA A 107 4.40 3.66 -9.25
N HIS A 108 4.80 4.19 -10.39
CA HIS A 108 3.94 4.72 -11.44
C HIS A 108 4.35 4.07 -12.76
N TYR A 109 3.47 3.25 -13.31
CA TYR A 109 3.77 2.52 -14.54
C TYR A 109 2.49 2.20 -15.31
N TYR A 110 2.63 1.97 -16.60
CA TYR A 110 1.57 1.56 -17.50
C TYR A 110 1.67 0.06 -17.78
N SER A 111 0.52 -0.65 -17.76
CA SER A 111 0.45 -2.04 -18.21
C SER A 111 -0.24 -2.12 -19.56
N PRO A 112 0.45 -2.56 -20.63
CA PRO A 112 -0.20 -2.78 -21.93
C PRO A 112 -1.24 -3.90 -21.88
N GLY A 113 -1.04 -4.93 -21.06
CA GLY A 113 -2.00 -6.03 -20.90
C GLY A 113 -3.33 -5.56 -20.32
N TRP A 114 -3.28 -4.73 -19.28
CA TRP A 114 -4.47 -4.19 -18.62
C TRP A 114 -4.98 -2.87 -19.23
N GLN A 115 -4.19 -2.27 -20.11
CA GLN A 115 -4.43 -0.99 -20.77
C GLN A 115 -4.79 0.10 -19.75
N ALA A 116 -4.01 0.22 -18.68
CA ALA A 116 -4.26 1.13 -17.59
C ALA A 116 -2.96 1.73 -17.05
N ASP A 117 -3.03 2.97 -16.58
CA ASP A 117 -2.00 3.56 -15.73
C ASP A 117 -2.17 3.03 -14.31
N LEU A 118 -1.07 2.68 -13.65
CA LEU A 118 -1.07 2.13 -12.31
C LEU A 118 -0.27 3.05 -11.39
N ARG A 119 -0.87 3.36 -10.24
CA ARG A 119 -0.13 3.83 -9.08
C ARG A 119 -0.09 2.74 -8.03
N THR A 120 1.09 2.18 -7.82
CA THR A 120 1.29 1.01 -6.98
C THR A 120 2.13 1.34 -5.76
N TRP A 121 1.57 1.03 -4.60
CA TRP A 121 2.17 1.20 -3.28
C TRP A 121 2.48 -0.17 -2.69
N ASN A 122 3.77 -0.49 -2.58
CA ASN A 122 4.22 -1.65 -1.80
C ASN A 122 4.88 -1.17 -0.53
N GLN A 123 4.41 -1.67 0.61
CA GLN A 123 4.98 -1.38 1.92
C GLN A 123 5.36 -2.70 2.57
N VAL A 124 6.65 -2.95 2.78
CA VAL A 124 7.13 -4.07 3.59
C VAL A 124 7.03 -3.64 5.06
N LEU A 125 6.41 -4.44 5.91
CA LEU A 125 6.34 -4.13 7.34
C LEU A 125 7.69 -4.40 8.02
N ALA A 126 7.86 -3.91 9.24
CA ALA A 126 9.11 -4.05 9.98
C ALA A 126 9.50 -5.52 10.26
N ASP A 127 8.55 -6.46 10.18
CA ASP A 127 8.82 -7.89 10.28
C ASP A 127 9.62 -8.44 9.07
N GLY A 128 9.68 -7.69 7.98
CA GLY A 128 10.35 -8.08 6.74
C GLY A 128 9.63 -9.18 5.95
N GLU A 129 8.53 -9.73 6.46
CA GLU A 129 7.84 -10.90 5.89
C GLU A 129 6.42 -10.59 5.42
N THR A 130 5.86 -9.47 5.88
CA THR A 130 4.51 -9.04 5.53
C THR A 130 4.61 -7.82 4.62
N GLN A 131 3.85 -7.82 3.53
CA GLN A 131 3.79 -6.67 2.62
C GLN A 131 2.36 -6.25 2.34
N VAL A 132 2.10 -4.97 2.51
CA VAL A 132 0.80 -4.35 2.21
C VAL A 132 0.86 -3.73 0.81
N TYR A 133 0.10 -4.31 -0.10
CA TYR A 133 0.08 -3.99 -1.52
C TYR A 133 -1.19 -3.23 -1.91
N SER A 134 -1.04 -2.24 -2.78
CA SER A 134 -2.16 -1.65 -3.49
C SER A 134 -1.73 -1.14 -4.85
N SER A 135 -2.55 -1.34 -5.87
CA SER A 135 -2.44 -0.72 -7.19
C SER A 135 -3.76 -0.08 -7.54
N VAL A 136 -3.75 1.25 -7.72
CA VAL A 136 -4.90 2.03 -8.19
C VAL A 136 -4.74 2.22 -9.69
N LEU A 137 -5.66 1.67 -10.47
CA LEU A 137 -5.64 1.67 -11.93
C LEU A 137 -6.47 2.84 -12.46
N HIS A 138 -5.96 3.51 -13.48
CA HIS A 138 -6.58 4.68 -14.07
C HIS A 138 -6.72 4.59 -15.59
N ASP A 139 -7.82 5.14 -16.07
CA ASP A 139 -8.03 5.57 -17.45
C ASP A 139 -7.83 7.09 -17.49
N GLY A 140 -6.59 7.53 -17.74
CA GLY A 140 -6.20 8.92 -17.55
C GLY A 140 -6.34 9.35 -16.08
N TRP A 141 -7.23 10.29 -15.78
CA TRP A 141 -7.47 10.77 -14.41
C TRP A 141 -8.50 9.94 -13.63
N ALA A 142 -9.27 9.09 -14.31
CA ALA A 142 -10.37 8.36 -13.69
C ALA A 142 -9.89 7.01 -13.16
N VAL A 143 -10.14 6.74 -11.88
CA VAL A 143 -9.94 5.38 -11.33
C VAL A 143 -10.88 4.42 -12.06
N CYS A 144 -10.35 3.33 -12.59
CA CYS A 144 -11.13 2.27 -13.24
C CYS A 144 -11.21 0.99 -12.41
N ALA A 145 -10.17 0.69 -11.63
CA ALA A 145 -10.14 -0.45 -10.72
C ALA A 145 -9.08 -0.28 -9.63
N VAL A 146 -9.17 -1.09 -8.58
CA VAL A 146 -8.14 -1.19 -7.54
C VAL A 146 -7.86 -2.65 -7.23
N PHE A 147 -6.59 -3.03 -7.21
CA PHE A 147 -6.12 -4.27 -6.58
C PHE A 147 -5.47 -3.92 -5.25
N ASN A 148 -5.85 -4.57 -4.15
CA ASN A 148 -5.11 -4.43 -2.89
C ASN A 148 -5.16 -5.71 -2.04
N GLY A 149 -4.13 -5.94 -1.23
CA GLY A 149 -4.04 -7.14 -0.40
C GLY A 149 -2.81 -7.15 0.49
N VAL A 150 -2.71 -8.17 1.33
CA VAL A 150 -1.55 -8.42 2.19
C VAL A 150 -0.85 -9.70 1.74
N TYR A 151 0.45 -9.59 1.51
CA TYR A 151 1.30 -10.68 1.02
C TYR A 151 2.15 -11.22 2.15
N LYS A 152 2.41 -12.53 2.09
CA LYS A 152 3.36 -13.22 2.96
C LYS A 152 4.57 -13.68 2.15
N ARG A 153 5.76 -13.43 2.67
CA ARG A 153 7.02 -13.86 2.07
C ARG A 153 7.38 -15.29 2.47
N THR A 154 7.91 -16.04 1.52
CA THR A 154 8.56 -17.34 1.77
C THR A 154 9.83 -17.49 0.92
N PHE A 155 10.62 -18.53 1.21
CA PHE A 155 11.87 -18.83 0.49
C PHE A 155 11.93 -20.28 -0.03
N ASP A 156 11.05 -21.16 0.44
CA ASP A 156 11.16 -22.61 0.20
C ASP A 156 9.80 -23.29 -0.05
N ALA A 157 8.74 -22.55 -0.38
CA ALA A 157 7.39 -23.09 -0.58
C ALA A 157 7.36 -24.24 -1.61
N ASP A 158 8.18 -24.19 -2.66
CA ASP A 158 8.22 -25.26 -3.66
C ASP A 158 8.76 -26.60 -3.13
N THR A 159 9.56 -26.58 -2.06
CA THR A 159 10.24 -27.79 -1.54
C THR A 159 9.77 -28.18 -0.13
N ASN A 160 9.20 -27.25 0.63
CA ASN A 160 8.81 -27.45 2.02
C ASN A 160 7.28 -27.58 2.18
N PRO A 161 6.75 -28.77 2.56
CA PRO A 161 5.32 -28.97 2.79
C PRO A 161 4.71 -28.08 3.88
N GLU A 162 5.49 -27.71 4.90
CA GLU A 162 5.01 -26.85 5.98
C GLU A 162 4.82 -25.41 5.50
N THR A 163 5.79 -24.89 4.75
CA THR A 163 5.69 -23.57 4.11
C THR A 163 4.51 -23.52 3.14
N ARG A 164 4.27 -24.57 2.34
CA ARG A 164 3.06 -24.63 1.48
C ARG A 164 1.77 -24.53 2.27
N ARG A 165 1.66 -25.28 3.37
CA ARG A 165 0.47 -25.24 4.22
C ARG A 165 0.26 -23.83 4.79
N LEU A 166 1.33 -23.15 5.21
CA LEU A 166 1.27 -21.77 5.66
C LEU A 166 0.76 -20.84 4.55
N VAL A 167 1.25 -20.98 3.31
CA VAL A 167 0.76 -20.21 2.16
C VAL A 167 -0.72 -20.48 1.90
N ASP A 168 -1.15 -21.73 1.89
CA ASP A 168 -2.57 -22.09 1.69
C ASP A 168 -3.47 -21.50 2.78
N GLU A 169 -3.04 -21.55 4.04
CA GLU A 169 -3.74 -20.94 5.18
C GLU A 169 -3.80 -19.42 5.06
N TRP A 170 -2.71 -18.79 4.60
CA TRP A 170 -2.64 -17.35 4.35
C TRP A 170 -3.60 -16.92 3.23
N ILE A 171 -3.61 -17.63 2.11
CA ILE A 171 -4.52 -17.37 0.98
C ILE A 171 -5.99 -17.55 1.41
N ALA A 172 -6.29 -18.58 2.19
CA ALA A 172 -7.62 -18.79 2.73
C ALA A 172 -8.03 -17.67 3.70
N LEU A 173 -7.10 -17.18 4.52
CA LEU A 173 -7.32 -16.04 5.42
C LEU A 173 -7.61 -14.77 4.65
N GLU A 174 -6.77 -14.42 3.68
CA GLU A 174 -6.91 -13.21 2.88
C GLU A 174 -8.14 -13.25 1.96
N THR A 175 -8.57 -14.44 1.50
CA THR A 175 -9.86 -14.59 0.81
C THR A 175 -11.04 -14.19 1.70
N ARG A 176 -10.99 -14.49 3.01
CA ARG A 176 -12.05 -14.10 3.96
C ARG A 176 -12.02 -12.62 4.29
N ARG A 177 -10.82 -12.02 4.36
CA ARG A 177 -10.63 -10.65 4.85
C ARG A 177 -10.60 -9.60 3.74
N GLY A 178 -10.16 -9.94 2.53
CA GLY A 178 -9.84 -8.97 1.48
C GLY A 178 -11.03 -8.08 1.08
N SER A 179 -12.24 -8.65 1.02
CA SER A 179 -13.47 -7.91 0.69
C SER A 179 -14.10 -7.16 1.86
N VAL A 180 -13.60 -7.36 3.09
CA VAL A 180 -14.16 -6.74 4.30
C VAL A 180 -13.91 -5.23 4.26
N PRO A 181 -14.96 -4.39 4.32
CA PRO A 181 -14.77 -2.94 4.31
C PRO A 181 -14.01 -2.44 5.53
N GLN A 182 -13.21 -1.39 5.36
CA GLN A 182 -12.55 -0.70 6.46
C GLN A 182 -13.57 0.07 7.33
N VAL A 183 -14.13 -0.61 8.31
CA VAL A 183 -15.04 -0.02 9.30
C VAL A 183 -14.30 0.10 10.63
N LEU A 184 -14.09 1.34 11.07
CA LEU A 184 -13.51 1.63 12.38
C LEU A 184 -14.49 1.27 13.51
N PRO A 185 -14.02 1.09 14.76
CA PRO A 185 -14.88 0.79 15.90
C PRO A 185 -16.04 1.79 16.02
N THR A 186 -17.26 1.31 16.26
CA THR A 186 -18.46 2.17 16.29
C THR A 186 -19.03 2.39 17.69
N LYS A 187 -18.47 1.70 18.68
CA LYS A 187 -18.93 1.70 20.08
C LYS A 187 -17.80 1.68 21.10
N GLU A 188 -16.55 1.58 20.65
CA GLU A 188 -15.38 1.43 21.50
C GLU A 188 -14.45 2.62 21.25
N LYS A 189 -14.09 3.32 22.34
CA LYS A 189 -13.06 4.36 22.31
C LYS A 189 -11.68 3.71 22.39
N GLY A 190 -10.71 4.33 21.77
CA GLY A 190 -9.32 3.90 21.86
C GLY A 190 -8.41 4.79 21.05
N ALA A 191 -7.24 4.28 20.71
CA ALA A 191 -6.30 4.95 19.85
C ALA A 191 -5.50 3.96 19.01
N TRP A 192 -5.10 4.38 17.81
CA TRP A 192 -4.00 3.73 17.10
C TRP A 192 -2.69 4.43 17.45
N THR A 193 -1.70 3.68 17.90
CA THR A 193 -0.40 4.19 18.37
C THR A 193 0.74 3.46 17.69
N GLY A 194 1.87 4.12 17.45
CA GLY A 194 3.06 3.46 16.92
C GLY A 194 4.13 4.43 16.39
N SER A 195 5.30 3.87 16.10
CA SER A 195 6.41 4.58 15.46
C SER A 195 6.35 4.37 13.95
N LEU A 196 6.41 5.46 13.19
CA LEU A 196 6.42 5.43 11.73
C LEU A 196 7.75 5.99 11.20
N PHE A 197 8.25 5.41 10.12
CA PHE A 197 9.43 5.91 9.42
C PHE A 197 9.10 7.20 8.67
N VAL A 198 10.06 8.12 8.63
CA VAL A 198 9.96 9.37 7.88
C VAL A 198 11.06 9.43 6.84
N ASN A 199 10.68 9.50 5.57
CA ASN A 199 11.59 9.72 4.45
C ASN A 199 11.27 11.04 3.76
N ALA A 200 12.28 11.83 3.41
CA ALA A 200 12.11 13.02 2.59
C ALA A 200 11.87 12.65 1.11
N ALA A 201 11.44 13.62 0.31
CA ALA A 201 11.21 13.44 -1.13
C ALA A 201 12.48 13.06 -1.92
N ASP A 202 13.66 13.33 -1.37
CA ASP A 202 14.96 12.90 -1.92
C ASP A 202 15.40 11.52 -1.40
N GLN A 203 14.47 10.77 -0.79
CA GLN A 203 14.64 9.42 -0.24
C GLN A 203 15.50 9.33 1.03
N SER A 204 16.07 10.45 1.51
CA SER A 204 16.81 10.47 2.76
C SER A 204 15.93 10.09 3.95
N SER A 205 16.47 9.28 4.87
CA SER A 205 15.79 8.93 6.12
C SER A 205 15.95 10.04 7.14
N LEU A 206 14.84 10.51 7.70
CA LEU A 206 14.81 11.54 8.74
C LEU A 206 14.54 10.94 10.13
N GLY A 207 14.56 9.61 10.26
CA GLY A 207 14.27 8.89 11.48
C GLY A 207 12.79 8.51 11.60
N GLU A 208 12.25 8.63 12.81
CA GLU A 208 10.91 8.13 13.14
C GLU A 208 10.04 9.21 13.80
N VAL A 209 8.73 9.05 13.64
CA VAL A 209 7.70 9.87 14.28
C VAL A 209 6.76 8.97 15.07
N GLN A 210 6.54 9.31 16.34
CA GLN A 210 5.53 8.67 17.17
C GLN A 210 4.17 9.25 16.81
N VAL A 211 3.23 8.39 16.44
CA VAL A 211 1.88 8.79 16.03
C VAL A 211 0.86 8.21 16.99
N THR A 212 -0.13 9.04 17.33
CA THR A 212 -1.35 8.63 18.02
C THR A 212 -2.54 9.17 17.25
N ILE A 213 -3.47 8.30 16.89
CA ILE A 213 -4.78 8.62 16.34
C ILE A 213 -5.82 8.24 17.39
N GLU A 214 -6.23 9.19 18.20
CA GLU A 214 -7.32 8.97 19.15
C GLU A 214 -8.64 8.82 18.40
N HIS A 215 -9.50 7.94 18.91
CA HIS A 215 -10.74 7.56 18.25
C HIS A 215 -11.89 7.55 19.25
N GLU A 216 -12.86 8.43 19.03
CA GLU A 216 -14.08 8.53 19.85
C GLU A 216 -15.32 8.36 18.96
N PRO A 217 -15.99 7.20 18.99
CA PRO A 217 -17.23 6.99 18.24
C PRO A 217 -18.33 7.94 18.72
N LEU A 218 -18.94 8.66 17.79
CA LEU A 218 -20.08 9.57 18.05
C LEU A 218 -21.41 8.95 17.61
N SER A 219 -21.37 8.08 16.60
CA SER A 219 -22.50 7.28 16.12
C SER A 219 -21.99 6.07 15.33
N LEU A 220 -22.89 5.26 14.78
CA LEU A 220 -22.54 4.13 13.91
C LEU A 220 -21.79 4.53 12.62
N ARG A 221 -21.76 5.83 12.30
CA ARG A 221 -21.18 6.36 11.06
C ARG A 221 -20.19 7.49 11.29
N ARG A 222 -20.00 7.93 12.53
CA ARG A 222 -19.23 9.14 12.85
C ARG A 222 -18.32 8.89 14.03
N ALA A 223 -17.11 9.40 13.95
CA ALA A 223 -16.16 9.40 15.07
C ALA A 223 -15.36 10.70 15.08
N ARG A 224 -15.07 11.21 16.26
CA ARG A 224 -14.07 12.27 16.43
C ARG A 224 -12.69 11.64 16.45
N GLN A 225 -11.76 12.26 15.74
CA GLN A 225 -10.36 11.86 15.71
C GLN A 225 -9.50 13.03 16.16
N GLN A 226 -8.51 12.74 17.00
CA GLN A 226 -7.41 13.64 17.31
C GLN A 226 -6.11 12.94 16.91
N VAL A 227 -5.37 13.53 15.97
CA VAL A 227 -4.11 12.99 15.50
C VAL A 227 -2.98 13.80 16.10
N THR A 228 -2.01 13.14 16.70
CA THR A 228 -0.80 13.77 17.27
C THR A 228 0.44 13.03 16.78
N TRP A 229 1.42 13.79 16.31
CA TRP A 229 2.72 13.32 15.84
C TRP A 229 3.80 14.00 16.68
N ALA A 230 4.79 13.23 17.12
CA ALA A 230 5.94 13.74 17.88
C ALA A 230 7.24 13.08 17.43
N GLY A 231 8.30 13.86 17.21
CA GLY A 231 9.63 13.34 16.86
C GLY A 231 10.20 13.97 15.58
N ALA A 232 10.51 13.17 14.56
CA ALA A 232 11.05 13.68 13.30
C ALA A 232 10.14 14.72 12.62
N LEU A 233 8.83 14.66 12.86
CA LEU A 233 7.84 15.63 12.45
C LEU A 233 6.84 15.84 13.60
N ASP A 234 6.52 17.09 13.94
CA ASP A 234 5.52 17.41 14.96
C ASP A 234 4.25 17.95 14.32
N ARG A 235 3.09 17.38 14.67
CA ARG A 235 1.77 17.81 14.20
C ARG A 235 0.70 17.49 15.25
N SER A 236 -0.35 18.31 15.31
CA SER A 236 -1.57 17.98 16.04
C SER A 236 -2.77 18.56 15.32
N TYR A 237 -3.80 17.75 15.06
CA TYR A 237 -5.00 18.19 14.37
C TYR A 237 -6.19 17.25 14.64
N GLY A 238 -7.38 17.83 14.71
CA GLY A 238 -8.65 17.12 14.93
C GLY A 238 -9.66 17.29 13.81
N PHE A 239 -10.48 16.26 13.63
CA PHE A 239 -11.59 16.22 12.67
C PHE A 239 -12.67 15.22 13.08
N GLU A 240 -13.88 15.37 12.56
CA GLU A 240 -14.91 14.34 12.54
C GLU A 240 -14.77 13.51 11.25
N ARG A 241 -14.65 12.19 11.42
CA ARG A 241 -14.66 11.22 10.33
C ARG A 241 -16.08 10.73 10.12
N VAL A 242 -16.64 10.95 8.93
CA VAL A 242 -17.99 10.50 8.55
C VAL A 242 -17.91 9.42 7.48
N ARG A 243 -18.54 8.27 7.69
CA ARG A 243 -18.58 7.16 6.74
C ARG A 243 -19.91 7.09 6.00
N ASP A 244 -19.85 6.92 4.69
CA ASP A 244 -20.98 6.65 3.79
C ASP A 244 -20.65 5.57 2.76
N GLY A 245 -21.02 4.33 3.07
CA GLY A 245 -20.61 3.16 2.28
C GLY A 245 -19.08 3.06 2.23
N ALA A 246 -18.53 3.07 1.01
CA ALA A 246 -17.09 3.11 0.75
C ALA A 246 -16.49 4.52 0.90
N ARG A 247 -17.31 5.57 0.94
CA ARG A 247 -16.83 6.96 1.04
C ARG A 247 -16.60 7.32 2.50
N THR A 248 -15.55 8.09 2.74
CA THR A 248 -15.28 8.72 4.02
C THR A 248 -15.05 10.21 3.79
N GLN A 249 -15.58 11.03 4.68
CA GLN A 249 -15.36 12.47 4.73
C GLN A 249 -14.59 12.81 6.00
N TYR A 250 -13.72 13.80 5.88
CA TYR A 250 -13.05 14.44 7.00
C TYR A 250 -13.64 15.83 7.10
N GLU A 251 -14.36 16.08 8.19
CA GLU A 251 -15.01 17.35 8.48
C GLU A 251 -14.27 17.98 9.66
N GLY A 252 -13.92 19.27 9.56
CA GLY A 252 -12.95 19.92 10.45
C GLY A 252 -13.26 19.95 11.96
N PRO A 253 -12.57 20.81 12.72
CA PRO A 253 -12.15 22.15 12.27
C PRO A 253 -10.76 22.24 11.64
N GLU A 254 -9.84 21.30 11.86
CA GLU A 254 -8.42 21.48 11.48
C GLU A 254 -8.00 20.73 10.22
N ALA A 255 -8.77 19.71 9.82
CA ALA A 255 -8.56 18.96 8.60
C ALA A 255 -9.87 18.74 7.84
N PHE A 256 -9.83 18.95 6.53
CA PHE A 256 -10.96 18.69 5.63
C PHE A 256 -10.54 17.78 4.48
N GLY A 257 -11.44 16.96 3.97
CA GLY A 257 -11.13 16.13 2.83
C GLY A 257 -12.07 14.96 2.64
N ASN A 258 -11.62 13.98 1.87
CA ASN A 258 -12.37 12.77 1.64
C ASN A 258 -11.44 11.58 1.35
N ALA A 259 -12.06 10.41 1.35
CA ALA A 259 -11.41 9.15 1.07
C ALA A 259 -12.41 8.15 0.47
N THR A 260 -11.86 7.13 -0.19
CA THR A 260 -12.61 5.96 -0.68
C THR A 260 -11.94 4.70 -0.18
N SER A 261 -12.73 3.77 0.35
CA SER A 261 -12.28 2.45 0.76
C SER A 261 -12.50 1.44 -0.35
N TYR A 262 -11.48 0.63 -0.61
CA TYR A 262 -11.55 -0.56 -1.45
C TYR A 262 -11.26 -1.75 -0.52
N GLY A 263 -12.31 -2.34 0.05
CA GLY A 263 -12.17 -3.34 1.12
C GLY A 263 -11.52 -2.72 2.37
N ARG A 264 -10.45 -3.35 2.87
CA ARG A 264 -9.74 -2.93 4.09
C ARG A 264 -8.83 -1.71 3.88
N ALA A 265 -8.57 -1.32 2.63
CA ALA A 265 -7.70 -0.20 2.28
C ALA A 265 -8.51 1.08 2.04
N LEU A 266 -8.22 2.14 2.79
CA LEU A 266 -8.77 3.49 2.63
C LEU A 266 -7.73 4.40 1.99
N PHE A 267 -8.09 5.00 0.86
CA PHE A 267 -7.24 5.98 0.17
C PHE A 267 -7.73 7.38 0.48
N THR A 268 -6.88 8.16 1.14
CA THR A 268 -7.23 9.44 1.77
C THR A 268 -6.60 10.63 1.06
N SER A 269 -7.33 11.75 1.05
CA SER A 269 -6.81 13.09 0.75
C SER A 269 -7.35 14.07 1.79
N GLN A 270 -6.47 14.55 2.66
CA GLN A 270 -6.76 15.50 3.73
C GLN A 270 -6.00 16.81 3.50
N HIS A 271 -6.65 17.92 3.75
CA HIS A 271 -6.10 19.27 3.73
C HIS A 271 -6.03 19.77 5.16
N LEU A 272 -4.82 19.97 5.67
CA LEU A 272 -4.61 20.52 7.00
C LEU A 272 -4.68 22.04 6.88
N VAL A 273 -5.74 22.61 7.42
CA VAL A 273 -6.03 24.04 7.30
C VAL A 273 -5.74 24.80 8.59
N GLY A 274 -5.66 24.09 9.72
CA GLY A 274 -5.48 24.68 11.05
C GLY A 274 -6.66 25.56 11.49
N PRO A 275 -6.62 26.12 12.71
CA PRO A 275 -7.71 26.93 13.24
C PRO A 275 -8.02 28.22 12.46
N ASP A 276 -7.08 28.74 11.67
CA ASP A 276 -7.22 29.98 10.90
C ASP A 276 -7.60 29.76 9.42
N ALA A 277 -7.79 28.49 9.02
CA ALA A 277 -8.15 28.06 7.68
C ALA A 277 -7.15 28.47 6.57
N ARG A 278 -5.87 28.67 6.91
CA ARG A 278 -4.81 29.10 5.96
C ARG A 278 -3.71 28.07 5.73
N GLY A 279 -3.87 26.87 6.26
CA GLY A 279 -2.91 25.80 6.05
C GLY A 279 -2.73 25.43 4.58
N VAL A 280 -1.47 25.18 4.21
CA VAL A 280 -1.04 24.78 2.86
C VAL A 280 -0.59 23.33 2.81
N GLU A 281 -0.73 22.61 3.92
CA GLU A 281 -0.31 21.22 4.03
C GLU A 281 -1.41 20.28 3.60
N LYS A 282 -1.01 19.22 2.91
CA LYS A 282 -1.92 18.17 2.45
C LYS A 282 -1.31 16.81 2.71
N ILE A 283 -2.16 15.86 3.08
CA ILE A 283 -1.82 14.45 3.23
C ILE A 283 -2.60 13.69 2.17
N ARG A 284 -1.91 12.91 1.33
CA ARG A 284 -2.54 11.83 0.55
C ARG A 284 -2.01 10.52 1.06
N GLY A 285 -2.84 9.49 1.15
CA GLY A 285 -2.42 8.30 1.84
C GLY A 285 -3.23 7.06 1.55
N ARG A 286 -2.77 5.98 2.16
CA ARG A 286 -3.39 4.67 2.23
C ARG A 286 -3.30 4.19 3.66
N GLU A 287 -4.44 3.80 4.22
CA GLU A 287 -4.56 3.19 5.52
C GLU A 287 -5.18 1.80 5.32
N VAL A 288 -4.53 0.73 5.77
CA VAL A 288 -5.02 -0.64 5.61
C VAL A 288 -5.19 -1.27 6.98
N LEU A 289 -6.43 -1.65 7.30
CA LEU A 289 -6.70 -2.46 8.49
C LEU A 289 -6.31 -3.91 8.18
N ILE A 290 -5.11 -4.34 8.60
CA ILE A 290 -4.58 -5.67 8.25
C ILE A 290 -5.49 -6.76 8.79
N ASP A 291 -5.96 -6.59 10.02
CA ASP A 291 -6.83 -7.55 10.68
C ASP A 291 -7.94 -6.77 11.40
N PRO A 292 -9.22 -7.05 11.12
CA PRO A 292 -10.33 -6.42 11.84
C PRO A 292 -10.33 -6.72 13.35
N ASP A 293 -9.73 -7.84 13.78
CA ASP A 293 -9.71 -8.27 15.18
C ASP A 293 -8.57 -7.59 15.96
N SER A 294 -7.33 -7.65 15.47
CA SER A 294 -6.19 -6.95 16.10
C SER A 294 -6.22 -5.43 15.86
N ARG A 295 -6.92 -5.00 14.81
CA ARG A 295 -7.05 -3.61 14.35
C ARG A 295 -5.71 -2.93 14.03
N GLU A 296 -4.71 -3.72 13.69
CA GLU A 296 -3.44 -3.24 13.17
C GLU A 296 -3.67 -2.44 11.88
N LEU A 297 -3.13 -1.22 11.86
CA LEU A 297 -3.33 -0.24 10.81
C LEU A 297 -1.99 0.06 10.13
N ALA A 298 -1.78 -0.50 8.94
CA ALA A 298 -0.65 -0.15 8.10
C ALA A 298 -0.94 1.18 7.40
N VAL A 299 -0.03 2.14 7.54
CA VAL A 299 -0.21 3.49 7.01
C VAL A 299 0.92 3.85 6.06
N VAL A 300 0.55 4.55 4.98
CA VAL A 300 1.46 5.30 4.11
C VAL A 300 0.81 6.67 3.87
N TRP A 301 1.54 7.73 4.18
CA TRP A 301 1.13 9.11 4.02
C TRP A 301 2.18 9.89 3.26
N GLN A 302 1.81 10.35 2.07
CA GLN A 302 2.57 11.31 1.28
C GLN A 302 2.17 12.73 1.70
N LEU A 303 3.14 13.49 2.18
CA LEU A 303 2.94 14.84 2.71
C LEU A 303 3.31 15.87 1.65
N PHE A 304 2.50 16.91 1.55
CA PHE A 304 2.67 17.99 0.60
C PHE A 304 2.68 19.34 1.29
N ARG A 305 3.44 20.26 0.71
CA ARG A 305 3.30 21.70 0.93
C ARG A 305 2.92 22.34 -0.40
N GLY A 306 1.70 22.89 -0.50
CA GLY A 306 1.10 23.15 -1.80
C GLY A 306 0.94 21.84 -2.58
N ASP A 307 1.48 21.78 -3.80
CA ASP A 307 1.50 20.57 -4.63
C ASP A 307 2.87 19.86 -4.67
N THR A 308 3.84 20.30 -3.87
CA THR A 308 5.15 19.66 -3.80
C THR A 308 5.17 18.59 -2.71
N THR A 309 5.53 17.37 -3.07
CA THR A 309 5.80 16.31 -2.09
C THR A 309 7.02 16.68 -1.26
N THR A 310 6.89 16.54 0.05
CA THR A 310 7.96 16.84 1.01
C THR A 310 8.47 15.58 1.69
N HIS A 311 7.56 14.69 2.07
CA HIS A 311 7.88 13.49 2.84
C HIS A 311 6.94 12.34 2.52
N PHE A 312 7.41 11.14 2.82
CA PHE A 312 6.61 9.94 2.99
C PHE A 312 6.73 9.46 4.43
N VAL A 313 5.60 9.18 5.06
CA VAL A 313 5.51 8.63 6.42
C VAL A 313 4.82 7.29 6.34
N HIS A 314 5.45 6.23 6.84
CA HIS A 314 4.90 4.89 6.70
C HIS A 314 5.30 3.96 7.84
N GLY A 315 4.46 2.96 8.10
CA GLY A 315 4.68 1.99 9.16
C GLY A 315 3.38 1.33 9.61
N LEU A 316 3.39 0.84 10.86
CA LEU A 316 2.28 0.11 11.47
C LEU A 316 1.86 0.80 12.76
N LEU A 317 0.55 0.97 12.95
CA LEU A 317 -0.04 1.43 14.20
C LEU A 317 -0.87 0.30 14.82
N THR A 318 -0.81 0.17 16.14
CA THR A 318 -1.53 -0.84 16.92
C THR A 318 -2.68 -0.21 17.69
N TRP A 319 -3.78 -0.93 17.87
CA TRP A 319 -4.93 -0.45 18.62
C TRP A 319 -4.76 -0.63 20.14
N GLU A 320 -5.09 0.42 20.88
CA GLU A 320 -5.20 0.43 22.34
C GLU A 320 -6.61 0.86 22.74
N ALA A 321 -7.34 0.00 23.46
CA ALA A 321 -8.61 0.39 24.07
C ALA A 321 -8.37 1.43 25.18
N ARG A 322 -9.24 2.44 25.26
CA ARG A 322 -9.16 3.53 26.26
C ARG A 322 -10.51 3.82 26.90
#